data_AF-A0A3N5Q2X2-F1
#
_entry.id   AF-A0A3N5Q2X2-F1
#
_cell.length_a   1.000
_cell.length_b   1.000
_cell.length_c   1.000
_cell.angle_alpha   90.00
_cell.angle_beta   90.00
_cell.angle_gamma   90.00
#
_symmetry.space_group_name_H-M   'P 1'
#
loop_
_entity.id
_entity.type
_entity.pdbx_description
1 polymer ?
#
loop_
_entity_poly.entity_id
_entity_poly.type
_entity_poly.pdbx_seq_one_letter_code
_entity_poly.pdbx_strand_id
1 'polypeptide(L)'
;YDLSTWAGQLFAGHQLVNDVPLRSGDRVYVRSIPKWNERQQIVIKGEVVYPGRYPLVPNQTRLTDVIAAAGGFTDKASLDDAVVFRTSEMKEVDKEYDRLSKLPPSEMSTNELQYYRTKSREVKGILSVSFLDIFEKGRLENNPVLKDGDSIYVPEKNLYINITGSVRTPGRIVYMPGRTYLDYIALAGGYGFRADRSATLIIKVKGDQFPAASENYELEPGDNILVLDEPETRFIDVFTEALTITAQLVTIVGVVLTIVRLQ
;
A
#
# COMPACT_ATOMS: atom_id res chain seq x y z
N TYR A 1 15.08 -28.65 16.62
CA TYR A 1 15.49 -27.45 17.37
C TYR A 1 16.14 -27.93 18.64
N ASP A 2 17.39 -27.51 18.86
CA ASP A 2 18.15 -27.80 20.08
C ASP A 2 17.53 -27.00 21.24
N LEU A 3 17.04 -27.72 22.25
CA LEU A 3 16.34 -27.16 23.41
C LEU A 3 17.31 -26.72 24.51
N SER A 4 18.62 -26.88 24.31
CA SER A 4 19.67 -26.50 25.28
C SER A 4 19.72 -24.99 25.56
N THR A 5 19.23 -24.16 24.64
CA THR A 5 19.22 -22.69 24.76
C THR A 5 18.07 -22.15 25.63
N TRP A 6 17.12 -23.00 26.02
CA TRP A 6 15.90 -22.59 26.74
C TRP A 6 16.06 -22.55 28.26
N ALA A 7 17.16 -23.08 28.79
CA ALA A 7 17.39 -23.22 30.24
C ALA A 7 17.34 -21.88 31.01
N GLY A 8 17.61 -20.75 30.35
CA GLY A 8 17.63 -19.42 30.96
C GLY A 8 16.34 -18.60 30.84
N GLN A 9 15.36 -19.04 30.03
CA GLN A 9 14.13 -18.26 29.75
C GLN A 9 12.87 -18.81 30.43
N LEU A 10 12.94 -19.97 31.08
CA LEU A 10 11.78 -20.68 31.64
C LEU A 10 11.39 -20.29 33.07
N PHE A 11 12.13 -19.38 33.72
CA PHE A 11 11.89 -19.01 35.11
C PHE A 11 11.48 -17.55 35.25
N ALA A 12 10.28 -17.20 34.77
CA ALA A 12 9.57 -16.07 35.36
C ALA A 12 9.15 -16.52 36.77
N GLY A 13 9.64 -15.85 37.82
CA GLY A 13 9.42 -16.20 39.23
C GLY A 13 7.98 -16.06 39.74
N HIS A 14 6.98 -16.26 38.88
CA HIS A 14 5.56 -16.24 39.23
C HIS A 14 5.06 -17.68 39.29
N GLN A 15 4.66 -18.12 40.48
CA GLN A 15 4.03 -19.41 40.69
C GLN A 15 2.65 -19.38 40.01
N LEU A 16 2.49 -20.14 38.93
CA LEU A 16 1.22 -20.22 38.21
C LEU A 16 0.16 -20.87 39.10
N VAL A 17 -1.11 -20.48 38.92
CA VAL A 17 -2.23 -21.14 39.61
C VAL A 17 -2.25 -22.61 39.17
N ASN A 18 -2.18 -23.53 40.13
CA ASN A 18 -2.01 -24.98 39.94
C ASN A 18 -0.62 -25.44 39.47
N ASP A 19 0.42 -24.67 39.77
CA ASP A 19 1.80 -25.15 39.61
C ASP A 19 2.07 -26.30 40.59
N VAL A 20 2.49 -27.44 40.07
CA VAL A 20 2.77 -28.65 40.85
C VAL A 20 4.28 -28.90 40.83
N PRO A 21 4.94 -28.93 42.01
CA PRO A 21 6.37 -29.14 42.07
C PRO A 21 6.71 -30.57 41.62
N LEU A 22 7.52 -30.68 40.57
CA LEU A 22 7.97 -31.96 40.04
C LEU A 22 9.02 -32.58 40.99
N ARG A 23 8.88 -33.88 41.26
CA ARG A 23 9.81 -34.68 42.06
C ARG A 23 10.60 -35.64 41.19
N SER A 24 11.72 -36.12 41.73
CA SER A 24 12.53 -37.15 41.07
C SER A 24 11.70 -38.42 40.83
N GLY A 25 11.61 -38.83 39.57
CA GLY A 25 10.79 -39.97 39.14
C GLY A 25 9.48 -39.60 38.45
N ASP A 26 9.07 -38.33 38.52
CA ASP A 26 7.89 -37.86 37.79
C ASP A 26 8.11 -37.91 36.28
N ARG A 27 7.07 -38.32 35.55
CA ARG A 27 7.07 -38.36 34.09
C ARG A 27 6.03 -37.38 33.57
N VAL A 28 6.50 -36.31 32.95
CA VAL A 28 5.63 -35.36 32.25
C VAL A 28 5.28 -35.94 30.89
N TYR A 29 3.99 -36.24 30.68
CA TYR A 29 3.50 -36.74 29.39
C TYR A 29 2.63 -35.68 28.72
N VAL A 30 3.18 -35.01 27.71
CA VAL A 30 2.43 -34.08 26.87
C VAL A 30 1.68 -34.90 25.83
N ARG A 31 0.37 -35.09 26.02
CA ARG A 31 -0.48 -35.82 25.07
C ARG A 31 -0.59 -35.04 23.77
N SER A 32 -0.10 -35.61 22.67
CA SER A 32 -0.45 -35.15 21.33
C SER A 32 -1.91 -35.52 21.05
N ILE A 33 -2.74 -34.54 20.70
CA ILE A 33 -4.13 -34.77 20.31
C ILE A 33 -4.15 -35.53 18.97
N PRO A 34 -4.77 -36.72 18.86
CA PRO A 34 -4.87 -37.43 17.58
C PRO A 34 -5.62 -36.58 16.54
N LYS A 35 -5.12 -36.50 15.29
CA LYS A 35 -5.46 -35.53 14.20
C LYS A 35 -4.73 -34.17 14.21
N TRP A 36 -3.78 -33.94 15.12
CA TRP A 36 -2.89 -32.76 15.11
C TRP A 36 -1.94 -32.64 13.88
N ASN A 37 -2.11 -33.49 12.86
CA ASN A 37 -1.25 -33.55 11.67
C ASN A 37 -1.86 -32.94 10.41
N GLU A 38 -3.07 -32.39 10.47
CA GLU A 38 -3.45 -31.27 9.59
C GLU A 38 -3.39 -30.02 10.46
N ARG A 39 -2.18 -29.51 10.75
CA ARG A 39 -2.01 -28.28 11.52
C ARG A 39 -2.50 -27.13 10.65
N GLN A 40 -3.81 -26.94 10.64
CA GLN A 40 -4.40 -25.75 10.13
C GLN A 40 -3.75 -24.60 10.87
N GLN A 41 -3.20 -23.69 10.10
CA GLN A 41 -2.34 -22.66 10.62
C GLN A 41 -2.63 -21.37 9.89
N ILE A 42 -2.45 -20.30 10.63
CA ILE A 42 -2.40 -18.99 10.03
C ILE A 42 -1.01 -18.40 10.19
N VAL A 43 -0.65 -17.51 9.28
CA VAL A 43 0.64 -16.82 9.32
C VAL A 43 0.39 -15.37 9.67
N ILE A 44 1.11 -14.84 10.65
CA ILE A 44 1.14 -13.41 10.94
C ILE A 44 2.50 -12.87 10.57
N LYS A 45 2.53 -11.76 9.84
CA LYS A 45 3.74 -11.05 9.43
C LYS A 45 3.63 -9.55 9.73
N GLY A 46 4.79 -8.92 9.88
CA GLY A 46 4.93 -7.49 10.07
C GLY A 46 4.93 -7.09 11.54
N GLU A 47 4.34 -5.94 11.85
CA GLU A 47 4.41 -5.22 13.13
C GLU A 47 3.49 -5.82 14.21
N VAL A 48 3.84 -7.02 14.64
CA VAL A 48 3.30 -7.69 15.83
C VAL A 48 4.44 -8.10 16.75
N VAL A 49 4.19 -8.28 18.04
CA VAL A 49 5.24 -8.61 19.02
C VAL A 49 5.94 -9.92 18.66
N TYR A 50 5.17 -10.93 18.28
CA TYR A 50 5.68 -12.23 17.85
C TYR A 50 5.14 -12.60 16.46
N PRO A 51 5.82 -12.25 15.35
CA PRO A 51 5.42 -12.72 14.02
C PRO A 51 5.70 -14.22 13.87
N GLY A 52 4.86 -14.94 13.14
CA GLY A 52 5.04 -16.38 13.01
C GLY A 52 3.80 -17.15 12.57
N ARG A 53 3.82 -18.46 12.83
CA ARG A 53 2.74 -19.40 12.51
C ARG A 53 1.98 -19.71 13.79
N TYR A 54 0.66 -19.58 13.73
CA TYR A 54 -0.23 -19.79 14.87
C TYR A 54 -1.18 -20.95 14.60
N PRO A 55 -1.49 -21.77 15.63
CA PRO A 55 -2.44 -22.86 15.49
C PRO A 55 -3.85 -22.30 15.26
N LEU A 56 -4.58 -22.91 14.34
CA LEU A 56 -5.98 -22.61 14.07
C LEU A 56 -6.87 -23.74 14.62
N VAL A 57 -7.92 -23.36 15.36
CA VAL A 57 -9.05 -24.24 15.65
C VAL A 57 -10.17 -23.89 14.68
N PRO A 58 -10.53 -24.79 13.75
CA PRO A 58 -11.53 -24.49 12.72
C PRO A 58 -12.86 -24.03 13.31
N ASN A 59 -13.45 -23.00 12.69
CA ASN A 59 -14.71 -22.35 13.07
C ASN A 59 -14.74 -21.70 14.46
N GLN A 60 -13.60 -21.63 15.18
CA GLN A 60 -13.52 -21.04 16.51
C GLN A 60 -12.53 -19.88 16.56
N THR A 61 -11.34 -20.07 15.97
CA THR A 61 -10.27 -19.07 16.02
C THR A 61 -10.63 -17.82 15.22
N ARG A 62 -10.66 -16.68 15.90
CA ARG A 62 -10.91 -15.35 15.33
C ARG A 62 -9.63 -14.54 15.22
N LEU A 63 -9.71 -13.45 14.45
CA LEU A 63 -8.60 -12.49 14.30
C LEU A 63 -8.08 -11.99 15.65
N THR A 64 -8.97 -11.63 16.56
CA THR A 64 -8.62 -11.18 17.92
C THR A 64 -7.80 -12.18 18.70
N ASP A 65 -8.16 -13.47 18.64
CA ASP A 65 -7.52 -14.52 19.41
C ASP A 65 -6.07 -14.71 18.97
N VAL A 66 -5.85 -14.60 17.66
CA VAL A 66 -4.53 -14.85 17.09
C VAL A 66 -3.63 -13.63 17.25
N ILE A 67 -4.15 -12.41 17.11
CA ILE A 67 -3.39 -11.21 17.46
C ILE A 67 -3.02 -11.20 18.94
N ALA A 68 -3.92 -11.61 19.84
CA ALA A 68 -3.62 -11.75 21.26
C ALA A 68 -2.54 -12.82 21.51
N ALA A 69 -2.62 -13.97 20.84
CA ALA A 69 -1.59 -15.01 20.90
C ALA A 69 -0.23 -14.53 20.38
N ALA A 70 -0.23 -13.57 19.45
CA ALA A 70 0.98 -12.92 18.95
C ALA A 70 1.55 -11.82 19.85
N GLY A 71 0.97 -11.63 21.04
CA GLY A 71 1.38 -10.60 22.00
C GLY A 71 0.87 -9.20 21.65
N GLY A 72 -0.05 -9.07 20.70
CA GLY A 72 -0.56 -7.80 20.21
C GLY A 72 0.32 -7.17 19.13
N PHE A 73 0.03 -5.91 18.83
CA PHE A 73 0.75 -5.10 17.85
C PHE A 73 1.95 -4.39 18.48
N THR A 74 2.94 -4.03 17.68
CA THR A 74 3.99 -3.09 18.11
C THR A 74 3.45 -1.65 18.03
N ASP A 75 4.13 -0.69 18.68
CA ASP A 75 3.76 0.74 18.63
C ASP A 75 3.81 1.33 17.20
N LYS A 76 4.55 0.66 16.33
CA LYS A 76 4.77 1.03 14.94
C LYS A 76 3.79 0.38 13.98
N ALA A 77 2.84 -0.43 14.45
CA ALA A 77 1.89 -1.12 13.59
C ALA A 77 0.87 -0.18 12.94
N SER A 78 0.72 -0.23 11.62
CA SER A 78 -0.39 0.44 10.93
C SER A 78 -1.61 -0.48 10.93
N LEU A 79 -2.61 -0.12 11.74
CA LEU A 79 -3.90 -0.84 11.77
C LEU A 79 -4.79 -0.46 10.58
N ASP A 80 -4.66 0.75 10.05
CA ASP A 80 -5.43 1.18 8.88
C ASP A 80 -5.04 0.42 7.61
N ASP A 81 -3.76 0.06 7.49
CA ASP A 81 -3.20 -0.67 6.35
C ASP A 81 -3.08 -2.19 6.60
N ALA A 82 -3.53 -2.68 7.75
CA ALA A 82 -3.48 -4.09 8.09
C ALA A 82 -4.49 -4.89 7.26
N VAL A 83 -4.06 -6.03 6.75
CA VAL A 83 -4.85 -6.84 5.81
C VAL A 83 -4.81 -8.32 6.16
N VAL A 84 -5.92 -9.00 5.87
CA VAL A 84 -6.02 -10.45 5.96
C VAL A 84 -6.13 -11.03 4.55
N PHE A 85 -5.15 -11.85 4.18
CA PHE A 85 -5.14 -12.59 2.94
C PHE A 85 -5.71 -13.99 3.15
N ARG A 86 -6.69 -14.37 2.35
CA ARG A 86 -7.26 -15.72 2.32
C ARG A 86 -6.75 -16.48 1.10
N THR A 87 -5.75 -17.33 1.35
CA THR A 87 -5.12 -18.12 0.28
C THR A 87 -6.10 -19.05 -0.42
N SER A 88 -7.15 -19.54 0.26
CA SER A 88 -8.14 -20.43 -0.36
C SER A 88 -8.90 -19.77 -1.51
N GLU A 89 -9.20 -18.47 -1.41
CA GLU A 89 -9.91 -17.70 -2.44
C GLU A 89 -8.98 -17.30 -3.59
N MET A 90 -7.66 -17.20 -3.34
CA MET A 90 -6.68 -16.95 -4.40
C MET A 90 -6.46 -18.15 -5.33
N LYS A 91 -6.69 -19.38 -4.84
CA LYS A 91 -6.48 -20.62 -5.62
C LYS A 91 -7.56 -20.86 -6.67
N GLU A 92 -8.67 -20.14 -6.62
CA GLU A 92 -9.76 -20.31 -7.57
C GLU A 92 -9.43 -19.63 -8.91
N VAL A 93 -8.95 -20.45 -9.85
CA VAL A 93 -8.55 -20.00 -11.20
C VAL A 93 -9.79 -19.86 -12.06
N ASP A 94 -10.05 -18.63 -12.49
CA ASP A 94 -11.06 -18.32 -13.49
C ASP A 94 -10.50 -18.67 -14.87
N LYS A 95 -10.93 -19.82 -15.42
CA LYS A 95 -10.40 -20.37 -16.68
C LYS A 95 -10.60 -19.42 -17.86
N GLU A 96 -11.69 -18.67 -17.87
CA GLU A 96 -12.00 -17.75 -18.95
C GLU A 96 -11.10 -16.51 -18.86
N TYR A 97 -10.93 -15.97 -17.65
CA TYR A 97 -9.97 -14.90 -17.43
C TYR A 97 -8.53 -15.32 -17.80
N ASP A 98 -8.10 -16.54 -17.44
CA ASP A 98 -6.78 -17.05 -17.80
C ASP A 98 -6.60 -17.16 -19.32
N ARG A 99 -7.62 -17.65 -20.05
CA ARG A 99 -7.63 -17.67 -21.52
C ARG A 99 -7.49 -16.26 -22.10
N LEU A 100 -8.30 -15.32 -21.64
CA LEU A 100 -8.31 -13.94 -22.14
C LEU A 100 -7.01 -13.21 -21.81
N SER A 101 -6.38 -13.48 -20.66
CA SER A 101 -5.11 -12.84 -20.28
C SER A 101 -3.96 -13.14 -21.25
N LYS A 102 -4.08 -14.19 -22.06
CA LYS A 102 -3.09 -14.63 -23.06
C LYS A 102 -3.36 -14.11 -24.47
N LEU A 103 -4.48 -13.41 -24.68
CA LEU A 103 -4.86 -12.86 -25.98
C LEU A 103 -4.53 -11.36 -26.07
N PRO A 104 -4.13 -10.85 -27.25
CA PRO A 104 -4.05 -9.42 -27.50
C PRO A 104 -5.44 -8.76 -27.40
N PRO A 105 -5.57 -7.53 -26.85
CA PRO A 105 -6.86 -6.84 -26.78
C PRO A 105 -7.57 -6.63 -28.12
N SER A 106 -6.83 -6.62 -29.24
CA SER A 106 -7.37 -6.52 -30.60
C SER A 106 -8.09 -7.79 -31.08
N GLU A 107 -7.81 -8.93 -30.46
CA GLU A 107 -8.41 -10.23 -30.79
C GLU A 107 -9.62 -10.57 -29.91
N MET A 108 -9.91 -9.75 -28.90
CA MET A 108 -11.05 -9.92 -28.00
C MET A 108 -12.30 -9.27 -28.58
N SER A 109 -13.45 -9.92 -28.41
CA SER A 109 -14.74 -9.24 -28.56
C SER A 109 -14.93 -8.14 -27.52
N THR A 110 -15.88 -7.24 -27.75
CA THR A 110 -16.24 -6.18 -26.80
C THR A 110 -16.62 -6.73 -25.42
N ASN A 111 -17.37 -7.84 -25.38
CA ASN A 111 -17.81 -8.47 -24.14
C ASN A 111 -16.65 -9.16 -23.39
N GLU A 112 -15.77 -9.86 -24.11
CA GLU A 112 -14.58 -10.47 -23.53
C GLU A 112 -13.63 -9.42 -22.96
N LEU A 113 -13.41 -8.32 -23.68
CA LEU A 113 -12.59 -7.22 -23.20
C LEU A 113 -13.18 -6.58 -21.95
N GLN A 114 -14.51 -6.41 -21.88
CA GLN A 114 -15.19 -5.90 -20.70
C GLN A 114 -15.08 -6.87 -19.52
N TYR A 115 -15.24 -8.17 -19.75
CA TYR A 115 -15.05 -9.21 -18.74
C TYR A 115 -13.62 -9.21 -18.21
N TYR A 116 -12.62 -9.23 -19.09
CA TYR A 116 -11.20 -9.15 -18.75
C TYR A 116 -10.87 -7.89 -17.93
N ARG A 117 -11.38 -6.72 -18.32
CA ARG A 117 -11.20 -5.47 -17.57
C ARG A 117 -11.83 -5.51 -16.18
N THR A 118 -12.97 -6.17 -16.03
CA THR A 118 -13.64 -6.31 -14.73
C THR A 118 -12.86 -7.23 -13.82
N LYS A 119 -12.48 -8.41 -14.34
CA LYS A 119 -11.75 -9.45 -13.59
C LYS A 119 -10.31 -9.05 -13.25
N SER A 120 -9.64 -8.31 -14.13
CA SER A 120 -8.28 -7.80 -13.84
C SER A 120 -8.22 -6.78 -12.71
N ARG A 121 -9.34 -6.14 -12.38
CA ARG A 121 -9.46 -5.20 -11.26
C ARG A 121 -9.94 -5.87 -9.96
N GLU A 122 -10.36 -7.14 -10.03
CA GLU A 122 -10.85 -7.89 -8.88
C GLU A 122 -9.67 -8.32 -8.00
N VAL A 123 -9.57 -7.75 -6.81
CA VAL A 123 -8.54 -8.13 -5.84
C VAL A 123 -9.01 -9.38 -5.10
N LYS A 124 -8.57 -10.56 -5.57
CA LYS A 124 -8.93 -11.84 -4.97
C LYS A 124 -8.22 -12.07 -3.64
N GLY A 125 -8.93 -12.70 -2.70
CA GLY A 125 -8.36 -13.20 -1.46
C GLY A 125 -7.93 -12.14 -0.47
N ILE A 126 -8.38 -10.89 -0.59
CA ILE A 126 -8.30 -9.92 0.51
C ILE A 126 -9.64 -9.93 1.25
N LEU A 127 -9.59 -10.17 2.55
CA LEU A 127 -10.75 -10.04 3.42
C LEU A 127 -10.83 -8.59 3.91
N SER A 128 -11.94 -7.92 3.61
CA SER A 128 -12.21 -6.56 4.11
C SER A 128 -12.46 -6.61 5.62
N VAL A 129 -11.49 -6.15 6.41
CA VAL A 129 -11.54 -6.14 7.87
C VAL A 129 -10.97 -4.80 8.37
N SER A 130 -11.73 -4.11 9.21
CA SER A 130 -11.26 -2.89 9.88
C SER A 130 -10.56 -3.26 11.19
N PHE A 131 -9.23 -3.31 11.18
CA PHE A 131 -8.44 -3.57 12.38
C PHE A 131 -8.61 -2.45 13.42
N LEU A 132 -8.69 -1.20 12.95
CA LEU A 132 -8.93 -0.03 13.80
C LEU A 132 -10.22 -0.18 14.64
N ASP A 133 -11.33 -0.59 13.99
CA ASP A 133 -12.60 -0.73 14.69
C ASP A 133 -12.57 -1.88 15.71
N ILE A 134 -11.90 -2.99 15.39
CA ILE A 134 -11.82 -4.18 16.27
C ILE A 134 -10.92 -3.92 17.47
N PHE A 135 -9.72 -3.37 17.25
CA PHE A 135 -8.65 -3.33 18.25
C PHE A 135 -8.54 -2.00 18.99
N GLU A 136 -8.93 -0.87 18.38
CA GLU A 136 -8.94 0.42 19.08
C GLU A 136 -10.34 0.79 19.59
N LYS A 137 -11.38 0.59 18.76
CA LYS A 137 -12.75 0.99 19.11
C LYS A 137 -13.57 -0.13 19.78
N GLY A 138 -13.04 -1.34 19.87
CA GLY A 138 -13.70 -2.49 20.50
C GLY A 138 -14.96 -3.00 19.78
N ARG A 139 -15.16 -2.64 18.50
CA ARG A 139 -16.31 -3.05 17.70
C ARG A 139 -16.05 -4.41 17.06
N LEU A 140 -16.57 -5.46 17.68
CA LEU A 140 -16.34 -6.85 17.26
C LEU A 140 -17.26 -7.34 16.12
N GLU A 141 -18.13 -6.49 15.59
CA GLU A 141 -19.08 -6.84 14.52
C GLU A 141 -18.38 -7.43 13.29
N ASN A 142 -17.19 -6.91 12.96
CA ASN A 142 -16.39 -7.32 11.81
C ASN A 142 -15.23 -8.25 12.18
N ASN A 143 -15.23 -8.91 13.35
CA ASN A 143 -14.15 -9.81 13.76
C ASN A 143 -14.27 -11.16 13.02
N PRO A 144 -13.46 -11.43 11.97
CA PRO A 144 -13.67 -12.60 11.14
C PRO A 144 -13.20 -13.88 11.84
N VAL A 145 -13.88 -14.99 11.53
CA VAL A 145 -13.36 -16.32 11.80
C VAL A 145 -12.32 -16.64 10.73
N LEU A 146 -11.12 -17.05 11.17
CA LEU A 146 -10.02 -17.34 10.27
C LEU A 146 -10.10 -18.77 9.73
N LYS A 147 -9.54 -18.97 8.55
CA LYS A 147 -9.46 -20.27 7.87
C LYS A 147 -8.01 -20.70 7.69
N ASP A 148 -7.82 -21.98 7.41
CA ASP A 148 -6.51 -22.53 7.15
C ASP A 148 -5.85 -21.83 5.94
N GLY A 149 -4.59 -21.45 6.11
CA GLY A 149 -3.84 -20.72 5.10
C GLY A 149 -4.18 -19.22 5.01
N ASP A 150 -5.01 -18.68 5.91
CA ASP A 150 -5.14 -17.23 6.05
C ASP A 150 -3.77 -16.65 6.51
N SER A 151 -3.41 -15.50 5.95
CA SER A 151 -2.19 -14.75 6.31
C SER A 151 -2.57 -13.34 6.70
N ILE A 152 -2.21 -12.95 7.91
CA ILE A 152 -2.37 -11.59 8.41
C ILE A 152 -1.07 -10.83 8.16
N TYR A 153 -1.18 -9.66 7.56
CA TYR A 153 -0.05 -8.76 7.37
C TYR A 153 -0.36 -7.42 8.00
N VAL A 154 0.50 -7.02 8.94
CA VAL A 154 0.40 -5.75 9.65
C VAL A 154 1.62 -4.91 9.26
N PRO A 155 1.50 -3.92 8.38
CA PRO A 155 2.64 -3.13 7.97
C PRO A 155 3.10 -2.15 9.07
N GLU A 156 4.28 -1.58 8.90
CA GLU A 156 4.76 -0.45 9.70
C GLU A 156 3.99 0.82 9.32
N LYS A 157 3.71 1.69 10.30
CA LYS A 157 3.18 3.03 10.08
C LYS A 157 4.11 3.76 9.13
N ASN A 158 3.56 4.22 8.01
CA ASN A 158 4.25 5.22 7.21
C ASN A 158 4.39 6.46 8.08
N LEU A 159 5.62 6.85 8.41
CA LEU A 159 5.92 8.05 9.19
C LEU A 159 6.79 9.00 8.36
N TYR A 160 6.63 9.00 7.05
CA TYR A 160 7.42 9.80 6.12
C TYR A 160 6.55 10.45 5.04
N ILE A 161 7.03 11.56 4.51
CA ILE A 161 6.58 12.17 3.26
C ILE A 161 7.56 11.75 2.16
N ASN A 162 7.04 11.33 1.02
CA ASN A 162 7.86 10.99 -0.14
C ASN A 162 8.07 12.24 -1.00
N ILE A 163 9.30 12.56 -1.36
CA ILE A 163 9.61 13.74 -2.18
C ILE A 163 10.23 13.25 -3.48
N THR A 164 9.57 13.55 -4.60
CA THR A 164 9.95 13.03 -5.92
C THR A 164 9.92 14.12 -7.00
N GLY A 165 10.52 13.79 -8.14
CA GLY A 165 10.66 14.71 -9.27
C GLY A 165 11.85 15.64 -9.10
N SER A 166 11.69 16.89 -9.53
CA SER A 166 12.79 17.84 -9.74
C SER A 166 13.21 18.56 -8.47
N VAL A 167 13.70 17.79 -7.50
CA VAL A 167 14.38 18.27 -6.29
C VAL A 167 15.86 17.87 -6.32
N ARG A 168 16.70 18.52 -5.50
CA ARG A 168 18.14 18.19 -5.48
C ARG A 168 18.41 16.80 -4.92
N THR A 169 17.67 16.38 -3.90
CA THR A 169 17.83 15.07 -3.27
C THR A 169 16.46 14.43 -3.04
N PRO A 170 15.91 13.72 -4.04
CA PRO A 170 14.67 12.96 -3.88
C PRO A 170 14.82 11.90 -2.80
N GLY A 171 13.73 11.60 -2.09
CA GLY A 171 13.75 10.61 -1.03
C GLY A 171 12.58 10.71 -0.07
N ARG A 172 12.64 9.90 1.00
CA ARG A 172 11.63 9.86 2.06
C ARG A 172 12.14 10.66 3.26
N ILE A 173 11.32 11.60 3.74
CA ILE A 173 11.65 12.44 4.88
C ILE A 173 10.65 12.18 5.99
N VAL A 174 11.11 12.00 7.23
CA VAL A 174 10.24 11.75 8.39
C VAL A 174 9.19 12.86 8.50
N TYR A 175 7.94 12.44 8.65
CA TYR A 175 6.81 13.33 8.83
C TYR A 175 6.93 14.07 10.17
N MET A 176 6.82 15.38 10.10
CA MET A 176 6.84 16.32 11.22
C MET A 176 5.53 17.12 11.19
N PRO A 177 4.67 17.00 12.22
CA PRO A 177 3.42 17.74 12.29
C PRO A 177 3.63 19.25 12.19
N GLY A 178 2.75 19.94 11.47
CA GLY A 178 2.79 21.41 11.31
C GLY A 178 3.85 21.93 10.33
N ARG A 179 4.64 21.07 9.68
CA ARG A 179 5.52 21.46 8.57
C ARG A 179 4.74 21.63 7.27
N THR A 180 5.16 22.60 6.48
CA THR A 180 4.64 22.86 5.14
C THR A 180 5.39 22.06 4.07
N TYR A 181 4.85 21.96 2.87
CA TYR A 181 5.54 21.31 1.75
C TYR A 181 6.89 21.98 1.42
N LEU A 182 6.99 23.30 1.61
CA LEU A 182 8.24 24.04 1.41
C LEU A 182 9.34 23.63 2.38
N ASP A 183 8.98 23.35 3.64
CA ASP A 183 9.93 22.84 4.63
C ASP A 183 10.52 21.49 4.18
N TYR A 184 9.66 20.59 3.68
CA TYR A 184 10.10 19.29 3.17
C TYR A 184 10.98 19.43 1.92
N ILE A 185 10.63 20.33 1.00
CA ILE A 185 11.47 20.61 -0.18
C ILE A 185 12.83 21.17 0.25
N ALA A 186 12.88 22.05 1.25
CA ALA A 186 14.14 22.55 1.80
C ALA A 186 14.98 21.43 2.42
N LEU A 187 14.35 20.51 3.17
CA LEU A 187 15.02 19.31 3.71
C LEU A 187 15.53 18.37 2.60
N ALA A 188 14.88 18.36 1.42
CA ALA A 188 15.36 17.66 0.22
C ALA A 188 16.48 18.41 -0.54
N GLY A 189 17.08 19.43 0.07
CA GLY A 189 18.11 20.27 -0.53
C GLY A 189 17.57 21.41 -1.40
N GLY A 190 16.25 21.58 -1.46
CA GLY A 190 15.58 22.57 -2.29
C GLY A 190 15.20 22.05 -3.68
N TYR A 191 14.55 22.92 -4.44
CA TYR A 191 14.17 22.69 -5.84
C TYR A 191 15.39 22.41 -6.74
N GLY A 192 15.20 21.51 -7.71
CA GLY A 192 16.16 21.25 -8.77
C GLY A 192 16.23 22.38 -9.79
N PHE A 193 17.22 22.33 -10.68
CA PHE A 193 17.47 23.39 -11.65
C PHE A 193 16.31 23.65 -12.63
N ARG A 194 15.61 22.58 -13.04
CA ARG A 194 14.49 22.63 -13.99
C ARG A 194 13.12 22.54 -13.32
N ALA A 195 13.06 22.75 -12.00
CA ALA A 195 11.83 22.54 -11.27
C ALA A 195 10.79 23.62 -11.54
N ASP A 196 9.61 23.22 -12.00
CA ASP A 196 8.44 24.08 -12.01
C ASP A 196 7.84 24.15 -10.60
N ARG A 197 8.16 25.24 -9.90
CA ARG A 197 7.69 25.48 -8.53
C ARG A 197 6.18 25.64 -8.46
N SER A 198 5.57 26.20 -9.51
CA SER A 198 4.14 26.47 -9.56
C SER A 198 3.32 25.20 -9.83
N ALA A 199 3.92 24.23 -10.52
CA ALA A 199 3.33 22.94 -10.82
C ALA A 199 3.71 21.84 -9.82
N THR A 200 4.17 22.20 -8.61
CA THR A 200 4.37 21.22 -7.54
C THR A 200 3.03 20.66 -7.07
N LEU A 201 2.93 19.34 -6.95
CA LEU A 201 1.71 18.63 -6.57
C LEU A 201 1.91 17.89 -5.25
N ILE A 202 0.85 17.87 -4.45
CA ILE A 202 0.71 16.98 -3.30
C ILE A 202 -0.23 15.86 -3.71
N ILE A 203 0.27 14.64 -3.67
CA ILE A 203 -0.46 13.42 -4.01
C ILE A 203 -0.71 12.66 -2.71
N LYS A 204 -1.96 12.61 -2.29
CA LYS A 204 -2.38 11.89 -1.08
C LYS A 204 -2.30 10.38 -1.31
N VAL A 205 -2.12 9.62 -0.23
CA VAL A 205 -2.16 8.15 -0.27
C VAL A 205 -3.48 7.63 -0.88
N LYS A 206 -4.59 8.33 -0.61
CA LYS A 206 -5.93 8.01 -1.15
C LYS A 206 -6.10 8.30 -2.65
N GLY A 207 -5.12 8.95 -3.27
CA GLY A 207 -5.10 9.28 -4.70
C GLY A 207 -5.51 10.70 -5.05
N ASP A 208 -6.01 11.47 -4.08
CA ASP A 208 -6.34 12.90 -4.27
C ASP A 208 -5.08 13.71 -4.59
N GLN A 209 -5.23 14.74 -5.43
CA GLN A 209 -4.13 15.61 -5.85
C GLN A 209 -4.48 17.06 -5.62
N PHE A 210 -3.52 17.80 -5.06
CA PHE A 210 -3.64 19.23 -4.77
C PHE A 210 -2.45 19.98 -5.35
N PRO A 211 -2.65 21.14 -6.00
CA PRO A 211 -1.56 22.08 -6.22
C PRO A 211 -0.93 22.44 -4.87
N ALA A 212 0.38 22.32 -4.73
CA ALA A 212 1.03 22.57 -3.44
C ALA A 212 0.81 24.02 -2.96
N ALA A 213 0.68 24.95 -3.89
CA ALA A 213 0.44 26.37 -3.62
C ALA A 213 -1.00 26.72 -3.19
N SER A 214 -2.00 25.83 -3.34
CA SER A 214 -3.37 26.14 -2.93
C SER A 214 -3.60 26.04 -1.42
N GLU A 215 -2.69 25.37 -0.70
CA GLU A 215 -2.69 25.19 0.77
C GLU A 215 -4.02 24.67 1.37
N ASN A 216 -4.90 24.12 0.54
CA ASN A 216 -6.19 23.55 0.92
C ASN A 216 -6.09 22.06 1.26
N TYR A 217 -5.01 21.67 1.93
CA TYR A 217 -4.71 20.29 2.31
C TYR A 217 -3.91 20.26 3.60
N GLU A 218 -3.95 19.13 4.30
CA GLU A 218 -3.06 18.81 5.40
C GLU A 218 -2.13 17.69 4.94
N LEU A 219 -0.83 17.84 5.21
CA LEU A 219 0.14 16.79 4.95
C LEU A 219 -0.05 15.68 5.97
N GLU A 220 -0.21 14.46 5.47
CA GLU A 220 -0.32 13.24 6.25
C GLU A 220 0.84 12.30 5.90
N PRO A 221 1.27 11.45 6.85
CA PRO A 221 2.27 10.44 6.54
C PRO A 221 1.87 9.56 5.35
N GLY A 222 2.83 9.29 4.47
CA GLY A 222 2.64 8.53 3.23
C GLY A 222 2.37 9.40 2.00
N ASP A 223 2.01 10.68 2.17
CA ASP A 223 1.82 11.59 1.04
C ASP A 223 3.09 11.76 0.20
N ASN A 224 2.90 12.10 -1.07
CA ASN A 224 3.97 12.37 -2.01
C ASN A 224 3.95 13.84 -2.48
N ILE A 225 5.07 14.53 -2.29
CA ILE A 225 5.36 15.84 -2.88
C ILE A 225 6.06 15.59 -4.22
N LEU A 226 5.33 15.81 -5.31
CA LEU A 226 5.84 15.67 -6.66
C LEU A 226 6.18 17.05 -7.23
N VAL A 227 7.46 17.30 -7.48
CA VAL A 227 7.93 18.50 -8.15
C VAL A 227 8.09 18.20 -9.64
N LEU A 228 7.28 18.86 -10.47
CA LEU A 228 7.35 18.67 -11.93
C LEU A 228 8.50 19.48 -12.55
N ASP A 229 8.94 19.05 -13.72
CA ASP A 229 9.87 19.82 -14.55
C ASP A 229 9.13 20.92 -15.32
N GLU A 230 9.81 22.04 -15.55
CA GLU A 230 9.36 23.05 -16.50
C GLU A 230 9.24 22.42 -17.91
N PRO A 231 8.10 22.65 -18.61
CA PRO A 231 7.88 22.08 -19.93
C PRO A 231 8.95 22.58 -20.90
N GLU A 232 9.57 21.65 -21.62
CA GLU A 232 10.59 21.98 -22.61
C GLU A 232 9.92 22.55 -23.87
N THR A 233 9.81 23.88 -23.95
CA THR A 233 9.42 24.53 -25.20
C THR A 233 10.60 24.48 -26.15
N ARG A 234 10.51 23.67 -27.22
CA ARG A 234 11.60 23.61 -28.21
C ARG A 234 11.57 24.89 -29.01
N PHE A 235 12.72 25.53 -29.18
CA PHE A 235 12.86 26.74 -30.00
C PHE A 235 12.27 26.57 -31.42
N ILE A 236 12.42 25.39 -32.02
CA ILE A 236 11.86 25.07 -33.33
C ILE A 236 10.33 25.16 -33.34
N ASP A 237 9.66 24.78 -32.25
CA ASP A 237 8.20 24.81 -32.18
C ASP A 237 7.71 26.26 -32.21
N VAL A 238 8.32 27.13 -31.39
CA VAL A 238 8.02 28.58 -31.33
C VAL A 238 8.36 29.26 -32.66
N PHE A 239 9.51 28.94 -33.25
CA PHE A 239 9.93 29.51 -34.54
C PHE A 239 8.99 29.11 -35.67
N THR A 240 8.61 27.84 -35.74
CA THR A 240 7.69 27.33 -36.77
C THR A 240 6.32 27.95 -36.62
N GLU A 241 5.80 28.08 -35.38
CA GLU A 241 4.53 28.74 -35.09
C GLU A 241 4.52 30.21 -35.57
N ALA A 242 5.57 30.97 -35.23
CA ALA A 242 5.74 32.35 -35.69
C ALA A 242 5.82 32.45 -37.22
N LEU A 243 6.54 31.53 -37.87
CA LEU A 243 6.64 31.45 -39.33
C LEU A 243 5.27 31.17 -39.96
N THR A 244 4.48 30.24 -39.41
CA THR A 244 3.13 29.94 -39.90
C THR A 244 2.17 31.12 -39.77
N ILE A 245 2.18 31.83 -38.64
CA ILE A 245 1.36 33.04 -38.44
C ILE A 245 1.76 34.11 -39.47
N THR A 246 3.06 34.32 -39.66
CA THR A 246 3.59 35.29 -40.62
C THR A 246 3.20 34.92 -42.06
N ALA A 247 3.31 33.64 -42.43
CA ALA A 247 2.92 33.15 -43.75
C ALA A 247 1.42 33.35 -44.01
N GLN A 248 0.56 33.10 -43.02
CA GLN A 248 -0.87 33.36 -43.11
C GLN A 248 -1.17 34.85 -43.32
N LEU A 249 -0.51 35.74 -42.58
CA LEU A 249 -0.66 37.19 -42.76
C LEU A 249 -0.21 37.65 -44.15
N VAL A 250 0.94 37.17 -44.64
CA VAL A 250 1.42 37.47 -46.01
C VAL A 250 0.41 36.99 -47.05
N THR A 251 -0.17 35.81 -46.85
CA THR A 251 -1.19 35.27 -47.76
C THR A 251 -2.43 36.16 -47.80
N ILE A 252 -2.93 36.61 -46.64
CA ILE A 252 -4.08 37.52 -46.54
C ILE A 252 -3.78 38.85 -47.26
N VAL A 253 -2.63 39.47 -46.98
CA VAL A 253 -2.21 40.72 -47.64
C VAL A 253 -2.11 40.53 -49.15
N GLY A 254 -1.56 39.40 -49.60
CA GLY A 254 -1.47 39.05 -51.02
C GLY A 254 -2.84 38.96 -51.70
N VAL A 255 -3.81 38.32 -51.05
CA VAL A 255 -5.20 38.24 -51.55
C VAL A 255 -5.83 39.63 -51.63
N VAL A 256 -5.70 40.45 -50.59
CA VAL A 256 -6.23 41.83 -50.57
C VAL A 256 -5.64 42.67 -51.69
N LEU A 257 -4.32 42.66 -51.86
CA LEU A 257 -3.64 43.39 -52.93
C LEU A 257 -4.10 42.93 -54.32
N THR A 258 -4.32 41.61 -54.49
CA THR A 258 -4.80 41.05 -55.75
C THR A 258 -6.23 41.52 -56.07
N ILE A 259 -7.12 41.55 -55.08
CA ILE A 259 -8.48 42.08 -55.22
C ILE A 259 -8.45 43.57 -55.57
N VAL A 260 -7.66 44.38 -54.87
CA VAL A 260 -7.53 45.82 -55.13
C VAL A 260 -7.01 46.10 -56.55
N ARG A 261 -6.14 45.25 -57.08
CA ARG A 261 -5.59 45.40 -58.44
C ARG A 261 -6.54 44.97 -59.56
N LEU A 262 -7.61 44.23 -59.23
CA LEU A 262 -8.62 43.73 -60.15
C LEU A 262 -9.87 44.64 -60.25
N GLN A 263 -9.96 45.67 -59.40
CA GLN A 263 -10.96 46.76 -59.47
C GLN A 263 -10.38 47.96 -60.24
#